data_AF-A0A0D7PXW0-F1
#
_entry.id   AF-A0A0D7PXW0-F1
#
_cell.length_a   1.000
_cell.length_b   1.000
_cell.length_c   1.000
_cell.angle_alpha   90.00
_cell.angle_beta   90.00
_cell.angle_gamma   90.00
#
_symmetry.space_group_name_H-M   'P 1'
#
loop_
_entity.id
_entity.type
_entity.pdbx_description
1 polymer ?
#
loop_
_entity_poly.entity_id
_entity_poly.type
_entity_poly.pdbx_seq_one_letter_code
_entity_poly.pdbx_strand_id
1 'polypeptide(L)' 'MSRRLPDKLDILRQADAVYIDQIRKHGLYDDIRQAFAVLLPVKTVGVMGDGRTYDFVVGLRAVSSTRARF' A
#
# COMPACT_ATOMS: atom_id res chain seq x y z
N MET A 1 4.10 -0.75 -28.21
CA MET A 1 4.52 -0.01 -26.99
C MET A 1 4.21 -0.83 -25.75
N SER A 2 5.16 -1.63 -25.25
CA SER A 2 5.02 -2.28 -23.94
C SER A 2 5.54 -1.33 -22.88
N ARG A 3 4.63 -0.66 -22.17
CA ARG A 3 4.93 0.28 -21.08
C ARG A 3 5.53 -0.53 -19.94
N ARG A 4 6.84 -0.41 -19.68
CA ARG A 4 7.57 -1.18 -18.66
C ARG A 4 6.87 -1.06 -17.29
N LEU A 5 6.10 -2.09 -16.94
CA LEU A 5 5.53 -2.35 -15.62
C LEU A 5 6.52 -2.78 -14.51
N PRO A 6 7.74 -3.30 -14.75
CA PRO A 6 8.59 -3.90 -13.71
C PRO A 6 8.75 -3.01 -12.48
N ASP A 7 9.20 -1.76 -12.68
CA ASP A 7 9.55 -0.85 -11.58
C ASP A 7 8.34 -0.48 -10.71
N LYS A 8 7.16 -0.30 -11.33
CA LYS A 8 5.92 0.04 -10.60
C LYS A 8 5.37 -1.16 -9.85
N LEU A 9 5.45 -2.35 -10.46
CA LEU A 9 5.04 -3.58 -9.80
C LEU A 9 5.93 -3.87 -8.59
N ASP A 10 7.22 -3.58 -8.69
CA ASP A 10 8.16 -3.82 -7.58
C ASP A 10 7.90 -2.88 -6.40
N ILE A 11 7.64 -1.59 -6.66
CA ILE A 11 7.19 -0.64 -5.62
C ILE A 11 5.90 -1.16 -4.96
N LEU A 12 4.91 -1.58 -5.75
CA LEU A 12 3.64 -2.06 -5.23
C LEU A 12 3.81 -3.34 -4.39
N ARG A 13 4.62 -4.30 -4.85
CA ARG A 13 4.91 -5.54 -4.12
C ARG A 13 5.61 -5.27 -2.79
N GLN A 14 6.57 -4.36 -2.77
CA GLN A 14 7.27 -3.98 -1.54
C GLN A 14 6.32 -3.30 -0.55
N ALA A 15 5.51 -2.35 -1.03
CA ALA A 15 4.53 -1.66 -0.19
C ALA A 15 3.48 -2.62 0.39
N ASP A 16 2.95 -3.54 -0.42
CA ASP A 16 1.97 -4.53 0.02
C ASP A 16 2.56 -5.50 1.04
N ALA A 17 3.79 -5.98 0.82
CA ALA A 17 4.48 -6.86 1.75
C ALA A 17 4.68 -6.20 3.13
N VAL A 18 5.10 -4.94 3.16
CA VAL A 18 5.23 -4.17 4.41
C VAL A 18 3.86 -3.99 5.07
N TYR A 19 2.84 -3.62 4.31
CA TYR A 19 1.51 -3.40 4.86
C TYR A 19 0.91 -4.65 5.53
N ILE A 20 0.98 -5.81 4.85
CA ILE A 20 0.48 -7.08 5.38
C ILE A 20 1.31 -7.54 6.59
N ASP A 21 2.63 -7.35 6.57
CA ASP A 21 3.49 -7.64 7.72
C ASP A 21 3.11 -6.80 8.95
N GLN A 22 2.84 -5.50 8.78
CA GLN A 22 2.38 -4.65 9.88
C GLN A 22 1.01 -5.10 10.42
N ILE A 23 0.06 -5.42 9.55
CA ILE A 23 -1.26 -5.93 9.97
C ILE A 23 -1.11 -7.18 10.84
N ARG A 24 -0.22 -8.11 10.45
CA ARG A 24 0.06 -9.34 11.22
C ARG A 24 0.74 -9.05 12.56
N LYS A 25 1.77 -8.20 12.55
CA LYS A 25 2.51 -7.82 13.78
C LYS A 25 1.61 -7.15 14.82
N HIS A 26 0.58 -6.44 14.38
CA HIS A 26 -0.39 -5.80 15.26
C HIS A 26 -1.62 -6.67 15.58
N GLY A 27 -1.64 -7.94 15.14
CA GLY A 27 -2.73 -8.87 15.45
C GLY A 27 -4.06 -8.58 14.76
N LEU A 28 -4.06 -7.71 13.73
CA LEU A 28 -5.28 -7.26 13.03
C LEU A 28 -5.65 -8.14 11.83
N TYR A 29 -4.85 -9.18 11.56
CA TYR A 29 -4.99 -9.99 10.35
C TYR A 29 -6.33 -10.73 10.30
N ASP A 30 -6.82 -11.22 11.44
CA ASP A 30 -8.08 -11.97 11.51
C ASP A 30 -9.32 -11.06 11.53
N ASP A 31 -9.16 -9.78 11.92
CA ASP A 31 -10.23 -8.79 11.95
C ASP A 31 -10.46 -8.12 10.59
N ILE A 32 -9.43 -8.13 9.73
CA ILE A 32 -9.46 -7.53 8.41
C ILE A 32 -9.76 -8.61 7.37
N ARG A 33 -10.93 -8.50 6.72
CA ARG A 33 -11.35 -9.46 5.69
C ARG A 33 -10.53 -9.33 4.40
N GLN A 34 -10.14 -8.09 4.06
CA GLN A 34 -9.35 -7.81 2.88
C GLN A 34 -8.46 -6.59 3.13
N ALA A 35 -7.16 -6.74 2.93
CA ALA A 35 -6.19 -5.65 2.92
C ALA A 35 -5.26 -5.74 1.71
N PHE A 36 -4.97 -4.60 1.08
CA PHE A 36 -3.96 -4.49 0.03
C PHE A 36 -3.54 -3.03 -0.23
N ALA A 37 -2.35 -2.86 -0.79
CA ALA A 37 -1.84 -1.57 -1.27
C ALA A 37 -2.28 -1.27 -2.71
N VAL A 38 -2.44 0.02 -3.04
CA VAL A 38 -2.77 0.52 -4.39
C VAL A 38 -1.80 1.62 -4.77
N LEU A 39 -1.06 1.42 -5.87
CA LEU A 39 -0.18 2.45 -6.42
C LEU A 39 -0.99 3.38 -7.33
N LEU A 40 -1.14 4.64 -6.92
CA LEU A 40 -1.90 5.63 -7.68
C LEU A 40 -1.04 6.19 -8.84
N PRO A 41 -1.63 6.49 -10.01
CA PRO A 41 -0.91 7.06 -11.14
C PRO A 41 -0.63 8.57 -10.97
N VAL A 42 -0.44 9.04 -9.73
CA VAL A 42 -0.14 10.43 -9.38
C VAL A 42 1.17 10.48 -8.61
N LYS A 43 1.90 11.60 -8.76
CA LYS A 43 3.10 11.89 -7.99
C LYS A 43 2.85 13.07 -7.06
N THR A 44 3.41 13.01 -5.85
CA THR A 44 3.33 14.09 -4.86
C THR A 44 4.73 14.55 -4.47
N VAL A 45 4.79 15.77 -3.92
CA VAL A 45 6.03 16.34 -3.40
C VAL A 45 6.29 15.75 -2.01
N GLY A 46 7.41 15.07 -1.86
CA GLY A 46 7.99 14.69 -0.57
C GLY A 46 9.09 15.67 -0.17
N VAL A 47 9.37 15.73 1.14
CA VAL A 47 10.56 16.41 1.67
C VAL A 47 11.59 15.34 2.00
N MET A 48 12.79 15.46 1.43
CA MET A 48 13.93 14.62 1.75
C MET A 48 15.13 15.52 2.04
N GLY A 49 15.47 15.67 3.32
CA GLY A 49 16.44 16.67 3.78
C GLY A 49 15.96 18.09 3.44
N ASP A 50 16.84 18.89 2.84
CA ASP A 50 16.53 20.26 2.37
C ASP A 50 15.93 20.28 0.94
N GLY A 51 15.74 19.12 0.33
CA GLY A 51 15.28 18.97 -1.05
C GLY A 51 13.80 18.56 -1.17
N ARG A 52 13.24 18.79 -2.36
CA ARG A 52 11.93 18.27 -2.77
C ARG A 52 12.10 17.02 -3.62
N THR A 53 11.42 15.94 -3.27
CA THR A 53 11.33 14.72 -4.07
C THR A 53 9.94 14.59 -4.67
N TYR A 54 9.83 13.87 -5.80
CA TYR A 54 8.55 13.59 -6.45
C TYR A 54 8.37 12.09 -6.59
N ASP A 55 7.51 11.52 -5.75
CA ASP A 55 7.30 10.08 -5.69
C ASP A 55 5.84 9.68 -5.83
N PHE A 56 5.61 8.39 -6.10
CA PHE A 56 4.27 7.86 -6.24
C PHE A 56 3.54 7.78 -4.89
N VAL A 57 2.23 7.98 -4.94
CA VAL A 57 1.36 7.77 -3.77
C VAL A 57 0.90 6.31 -3.72
N VAL A 58 1.05 5.70 -2.55
CA VAL A 58 0.42 4.41 -2.24
C VAL A 58 -0.78 4.64 -1.33
N GLY A 59 -1.95 4.18 -1.77
CA GLY A 59 -3.15 4.09 -0.94
C GLY A 59 -3.24 2.73 -0.25
N LEU A 60 -3.57 2.70 1.03
CA LEU A 60 -3.82 1.47 1.78
C LEU A 60 -5.33 1.25 1.88
N ARG A 61 -5.80 0.06 1.49
CA ARG A 61 -7.20 -0.33 1.64
C ARG A 61 -7.27 -1.50 2.61
N ALA A 62 -8.06 -1.34 3.67
CA ALA A 62 -8.52 -2.43 4.52
C ALA A 62 -10.04 -2.38 4.64
N VAL A 63 -10.69 -3.54 4.57
CA VAL A 63 -12.13 -3.70 4.79
C VAL A 63 -12.33 -4.69 5.92
N SER A 64 -12.87 -4.23 7.03
CA SER A 64 -13.37 -5.08 8.11
C SER A 64 -14.86 -5.35 7.92
N SER A 65 -15.32 -6.52 8.36
CA SER A 65 -16.76 -6.83 8.35
C SER A 65 -17.43 -6.14 9.54
N THR A 66 -18.47 -5.35 9.29
CA THR A 66 -19.31 -4.77 10.34
C THR A 66 -20.29 -5.81 10.94
N ARG A 67 -20.38 -7.01 10.36
CA ARG A 67 -21.19 -8.11 10.89
C ARG A 67 -20.31 -9.13 11.60
N ALA A 68 -20.24 -8.96 12.91
CA ALA A 68 -20.00 -10.05 13.86
C ALA A 68 -21.18 -11.04 13.79
N ARG A 69 -20.87 -12.35 13.73
CA ARG A 69 -21.75 -13.53 13.91
C ARG A 69 -23.08 -13.57 13.13
N PHE A 70 -23.28 -14.66 12.40
CA PHE A 70 -24.60 -15.33 12.38
C PHE A 70 -24.60 -16.38 13.49
#